data_AF-A0A8T9Q8R9-F1
#
_entry.id   AF-A0A8T9Q8R9-F1
#
_cell.length_a   1.000
_cell.length_b   1.000
_cell.length_c   1.000
_cell.angle_alpha   90.00
_cell.angle_beta   90.00
_cell.angle_gamma   90.00
#
_symmetry.space_group_name_H-M   'P 1'
#
loop_
_entity.id
_entity.type
_entity.pdbx_description
1 polymer ?
#
loop_
_entity_poly.entity_id
_entity_poly.type
_entity_poly.pdbx_seq_one_letter_code
_entity_poly.pdbx_strand_id
1 'polypeptide(L)'
;MPNPRGGVLTPVASVLASSQLRWRQLLLVYVLAVGVLAGSAYTMYVHYDFSHSLDTRSYLSMARGEFRGVSITRRYRVPVPAVAGAVAWPVEQVYARIWPQRAATEWPLRLAFYLVNTLVLAGAGLLIFRSCLLFGASPAAAALALVAVLTSRWAVYTAGLPLVDSLYLLVFALAFYGAHSGSAAALVACILLGPHAKESFIFLVPWLLWFARPALSWPGSWPGWPCREPWPMASGTGLMRKWAPRPRKA
;
A
#
# COMPACT_ATOMS: atom_id res chain seq x y z
N MET A 1 54.15 19.55 20.88
CA MET A 1 53.25 19.70 19.71
C MET A 1 52.24 18.55 19.73
N PRO A 2 50.94 18.79 19.97
CA PRO A 2 49.93 17.74 20.02
C PRO A 2 49.28 17.50 18.64
N ASN A 3 48.93 16.24 18.39
CA ASN A 3 48.30 15.74 17.16
C ASN A 3 46.76 15.75 17.31
N PRO A 4 45.98 16.45 16.46
CA PRO A 4 44.53 16.40 16.50
C PRO A 4 44.00 15.61 15.29
N ARG A 5 43.79 14.30 15.47
CA ARG A 5 42.93 13.51 14.58
C ARG A 5 41.92 12.71 15.40
N GLY A 6 41.09 13.43 16.15
CA GLY A 6 39.79 12.94 16.56
C GLY A 6 38.86 12.98 15.35
N GLY A 7 38.83 11.90 14.57
CA GLY A 7 37.83 11.71 13.53
C GLY A 7 36.46 11.57 14.18
N VAL A 8 35.73 12.69 14.25
CA VAL A 8 34.30 12.68 14.56
C VAL A 8 33.62 11.95 13.41
N LEU A 9 33.30 10.68 13.62
CA LEU A 9 32.36 9.95 12.79
C LEU A 9 31.07 10.78 12.77
N THR A 10 30.74 11.33 11.61
CA THR A 10 29.53 12.15 11.45
C THR A 10 28.31 11.28 11.77
N PRO A 11 27.36 11.76 12.60
CA PRO A 11 26.17 11.00 12.98
C PRO A 11 25.24 10.69 11.79
N VAL A 12 25.51 11.25 10.62
CA VAL A 12 24.74 11.00 9.39
C VAL A 12 25.05 9.62 8.79
N ALA A 13 26.28 9.13 8.92
CA ALA A 13 26.67 7.82 8.41
C ALA A 13 26.09 6.66 9.25
N SER A 14 25.83 6.88 10.54
CA SER A 14 25.21 5.89 11.43
C SER A 14 23.69 5.79 11.28
N VAL A 15 23.02 6.84 10.77
CA VAL A 15 21.58 6.81 10.47
C VAL A 15 21.28 5.96 9.22
N LEU A 16 22.16 5.98 8.22
CA LEU A 16 21.98 5.19 6.99
C LEU A 16 22.26 3.69 7.18
N ALA A 17 22.98 3.31 8.24
CA ALA A 17 23.35 1.92 8.52
C ALA A 17 22.27 1.12 9.30
N SER A 18 21.13 1.73 9.67
CA SER A 18 20.22 1.19 10.71
C SER A 18 18.76 0.95 10.29
N SER A 19 18.45 0.63 9.02
CA SER A 19 17.06 0.42 8.58
C SER A 19 16.75 -0.98 8.03
N GLN A 20 17.49 -2.01 8.44
CA GLN A 20 17.01 -3.40 8.34
C GLN A 20 16.00 -3.65 9.48
N LEU A 21 14.76 -3.19 9.31
CA LEU A 21 13.70 -3.57 10.24
C LEU A 21 13.54 -5.08 10.25
N ARG A 22 13.59 -5.67 11.44
CA ARG A 22 13.36 -7.10 11.63
C ARG A 22 11.91 -7.41 11.26
N TRP A 23 11.67 -8.62 10.77
CA TRP A 23 10.31 -9.08 10.44
C TRP A 23 9.31 -8.88 11.60
N ARG A 24 9.77 -9.02 12.85
CA ARG A 24 8.95 -8.76 14.05
C ARG A 24 8.45 -7.31 14.13
N GLN A 25 9.30 -6.34 13.76
CA GLN A 25 8.92 -4.94 13.75
C GLN A 25 7.92 -4.63 12.63
N LEU A 26 8.11 -5.24 11.46
CA LEU A 26 7.14 -5.14 10.36
C LEU A 26 5.79 -5.77 10.73
N LEU A 27 5.81 -6.91 11.43
CA LEU A 27 4.60 -7.55 11.96
C LEU A 27 3.90 -6.65 12.97
N LEU A 28 4.64 -6.01 13.89
CA LEU A 28 4.06 -5.06 14.85
C LEU A 28 3.38 -3.89 14.14
N VAL A 29 4.00 -3.32 13.10
CA VAL A 29 3.40 -2.24 12.31
C VAL A 29 2.16 -2.72 11.56
N TYR A 30 2.19 -3.94 11.02
CA TYR A 30 1.04 -4.54 10.35
C TYR A 30 -0.12 -4.77 11.34
N VAL A 31 0.14 -5.33 12.52
CA VAL A 31 -0.87 -5.54 13.56
C VAL A 31 -1.41 -4.21 14.09
N LEU A 32 -0.57 -3.18 14.23
CA LEU A 32 -1.00 -1.82 14.53
C LEU A 32 -1.98 -1.30 13.47
N ALA A 33 -1.63 -1.44 12.18
CA ALA A 33 -2.49 -1.04 11.07
C ALA A 33 -3.83 -1.79 11.09
N VAL A 34 -3.82 -3.10 11.33
CA VAL A 34 -5.03 -3.91 11.50
C VAL A 34 -5.86 -3.38 12.67
N GLY A 35 -5.27 -3.11 13.84
CA GLY A 35 -5.99 -2.62 15.01
C GLY A 35 -6.64 -1.26 14.78
N VAL A 36 -5.92 -0.32 14.15
CA VAL A 36 -6.42 1.01 13.80
C VAL A 36 -7.60 0.93 12.82
N LEU A 37 -7.44 0.15 11.76
CA LEU A 37 -8.48 -0.05 10.76
C LEU A 37 -9.69 -0.79 11.34
N ALA A 38 -9.46 -1.86 12.08
CA ALA A 38 -10.53 -2.65 12.68
C ALA A 38 -11.37 -1.79 13.64
N GLY A 39 -10.73 -1.04 14.53
CA GLY A 39 -11.43 -0.16 15.46
C GLY A 39 -12.24 0.92 14.73
N SER A 40 -11.62 1.62 13.79
CA SER A 40 -12.25 2.76 13.10
C SER A 40 -13.30 2.36 12.07
N ALA A 41 -13.14 1.23 11.38
CA ALA A 41 -14.05 0.76 10.34
C ALA A 41 -15.18 -0.14 10.86
N TYR A 42 -15.12 -0.57 12.13
CA TYR A 42 -16.16 -1.43 12.72
C TYR A 42 -17.56 -0.81 12.64
N THR A 43 -17.70 0.48 12.99
CA THR A 43 -18.99 1.17 12.95
C THR A 43 -19.55 1.24 11.53
N MET A 44 -18.68 1.45 10.54
CA MET A 44 -19.03 1.42 9.13
C MET A 44 -19.54 0.04 8.71
N TYR A 45 -18.82 -1.03 9.09
CA TYR A 45 -19.22 -2.40 8.80
C TYR A 45 -20.58 -2.77 9.42
N VAL A 46 -20.81 -2.43 10.68
CA VAL A 46 -22.02 -2.84 11.43
C VAL A 46 -23.25 -2.02 11.02
N HIS A 47 -23.13 -0.70 10.98
CA HIS A 47 -24.31 0.18 10.99
C HIS A 47 -24.66 0.79 9.64
N TYR A 48 -23.77 0.73 8.66
CA TYR A 48 -24.05 1.37 7.38
C TYR A 48 -24.98 0.49 6.53
N ASP A 49 -26.00 1.13 5.94
CA ASP A 49 -26.93 0.50 5.01
C ASP A 49 -26.36 0.49 3.60
N PHE A 50 -26.04 -0.70 3.10
CA PHE A 50 -25.44 -0.89 1.78
C PHE A 50 -26.45 -1.18 0.67
N SER A 51 -27.74 -1.27 0.99
CA SER A 51 -28.79 -1.68 0.04
C SER A 51 -28.88 -0.76 -1.19
N HIS A 52 -28.49 0.50 -1.03
CA HIS A 52 -28.50 1.51 -2.09
C HIS A 52 -27.23 1.51 -2.97
N SER A 53 -26.15 0.85 -2.55
CA SER A 53 -24.89 0.82 -3.30
C SER A 53 -24.89 -0.27 -4.38
N LEU A 54 -24.90 0.13 -5.65
CA LEU A 54 -24.80 -0.80 -6.80
C LEU A 54 -23.50 -1.61 -6.77
N ASP A 55 -22.40 -1.00 -6.31
CA ASP A 55 -21.11 -1.64 -6.25
C ASP A 55 -21.08 -2.71 -5.16
N THR A 56 -21.58 -2.39 -3.97
CA THR A 56 -21.67 -3.34 -2.86
C THR A 56 -22.50 -4.56 -3.23
N ARG A 57 -23.69 -4.36 -3.82
CA ARG A 57 -24.54 -5.47 -4.27
C ARG A 57 -23.84 -6.34 -5.32
N SER A 58 -23.12 -5.72 -6.25
CA SER A 58 -22.36 -6.45 -7.27
C SER A 58 -21.27 -7.33 -6.65
N TYR A 59 -20.49 -6.80 -5.70
CA TYR A 59 -19.40 -7.55 -5.09
C TYR A 59 -19.88 -8.65 -4.13
N LEU A 60 -20.98 -8.41 -3.41
CA LEU A 60 -21.64 -9.45 -2.61
C LEU A 60 -22.16 -10.60 -3.48
N SER A 61 -22.78 -10.30 -4.62
CA SER A 61 -23.22 -11.30 -5.60
C SER A 61 -22.03 -12.08 -6.19
N MET A 62 -20.96 -11.38 -6.57
CA MET A 62 -19.71 -12.03 -7.04
C MET A 62 -19.10 -12.96 -5.99
N ALA A 63 -19.14 -12.60 -4.70
CA ALA A 63 -18.63 -13.44 -3.62
C ALA A 63 -19.44 -14.73 -3.43
N ARG A 64 -20.71 -14.76 -3.85
CA ARG A 64 -21.56 -15.96 -3.92
C ARG A 64 -21.35 -16.77 -5.21
N GLY A 65 -20.47 -16.34 -6.11
CA GLY A 65 -20.29 -16.93 -7.43
C GLY A 65 -21.39 -16.53 -8.43
N GLU A 66 -22.22 -15.55 -8.09
CA GLU A 66 -23.28 -15.04 -8.95
C GLU A 66 -22.75 -13.86 -9.78
N PHE A 67 -22.53 -14.11 -11.07
CA PHE A 67 -22.05 -13.07 -11.99
C PHE A 67 -23.14 -12.56 -12.94
N ARG A 68 -24.35 -13.13 -12.88
CA ARG A 68 -25.49 -12.71 -13.70
C ARG A 68 -26.01 -11.37 -13.16
N GLY A 69 -26.06 -10.34 -13.99
CA GLY A 69 -26.52 -9.00 -13.60
C GLY A 69 -25.44 -8.06 -13.05
N VAL A 70 -24.19 -8.54 -12.90
CA VAL A 70 -23.04 -7.69 -12.56
C VAL A 70 -22.56 -6.96 -13.82
N SER A 71 -22.32 -5.64 -13.71
CA SER A 71 -21.79 -4.86 -14.84
C SER A 71 -20.44 -5.41 -15.30
N ILE A 72 -20.17 -5.30 -16.61
CA ILE A 72 -18.92 -5.79 -17.22
C ILE A 72 -17.69 -5.18 -16.52
N THR A 73 -17.76 -3.90 -16.15
CA THR A 73 -16.71 -3.15 -15.43
C THR A 73 -16.44 -3.63 -14.00
N ARG A 74 -17.35 -4.38 -13.38
CA ARG A 74 -17.14 -4.95 -12.03
C ARG A 74 -16.77 -6.42 -12.08
N ARG A 75 -17.22 -7.12 -13.12
CA ARG A 75 -17.16 -8.58 -13.25
C ARG A 75 -15.75 -9.18 -13.16
N TYR A 76 -14.73 -8.44 -13.58
CA TYR A 76 -13.35 -8.93 -13.58
C TYR A 76 -12.59 -8.67 -12.26
N ARG A 77 -13.19 -7.92 -11.32
CA ARG A 77 -12.61 -7.58 -10.00
C ARG A 77 -12.82 -8.72 -9.00
N VAL A 78 -12.40 -9.92 -9.39
CA VAL A 78 -12.67 -11.19 -8.71
C VAL A 78 -11.87 -11.43 -7.42
N PRO A 79 -10.60 -10.98 -7.24
CA PRO A 79 -9.79 -11.44 -6.10
C PRO A 79 -10.40 -11.18 -4.73
N VAL A 80 -10.81 -9.94 -4.45
CA VAL A 80 -11.38 -9.59 -3.13
C VAL A 80 -12.72 -10.32 -2.88
N PRO A 81 -13.71 -10.31 -3.80
CA PRO A 81 -14.94 -11.08 -3.63
C PRO A 81 -14.71 -12.58 -3.47
N ALA A 82 -13.79 -13.18 -4.22
CA ALA A 82 -13.50 -14.60 -4.12
C ALA A 82 -12.89 -14.98 -2.76
N VAL A 83 -11.94 -14.19 -2.26
CA VAL A 83 -11.35 -14.40 -0.93
C VAL A 83 -12.41 -14.16 0.16
N ALA A 84 -13.26 -13.15 0.02
CA ALA A 84 -14.35 -12.91 0.96
C ALA A 84 -15.35 -14.07 0.99
N GLY A 85 -15.73 -14.63 -0.16
CA GLY A 85 -16.57 -15.84 -0.23
C GLY A 85 -15.93 -17.04 0.46
N ALA A 86 -14.63 -17.27 0.21
CA ALA A 86 -13.88 -18.35 0.87
C ALA A 86 -13.79 -18.18 2.40
N VAL A 87 -13.65 -16.94 2.89
CA VAL A 87 -13.63 -16.61 4.32
C VAL A 87 -15.03 -16.74 4.95
N ALA A 88 -16.08 -16.37 4.21
CA ALA A 88 -17.45 -16.46 4.70
C ALA A 88 -17.94 -17.91 4.82
N TRP A 89 -17.50 -18.80 3.92
CA TRP A 89 -17.95 -20.19 3.87
C TRP A 89 -17.88 -20.94 5.22
N PRO A 90 -16.74 -20.99 5.95
CA PRO A 90 -16.70 -21.64 7.26
C PRO A 90 -17.60 -20.95 8.31
N VAL A 91 -17.74 -19.63 8.25
CA VAL A 91 -18.62 -18.87 9.15
C VAL A 91 -20.08 -19.26 8.94
N GLU A 92 -20.50 -19.36 7.67
CA GLU A 92 -21.84 -19.82 7.30
C GLU A 92 -22.11 -21.24 7.81
N GLN A 93 -21.18 -22.17 7.63
CA GLN A 93 -21.35 -23.57 8.07
C GLN A 93 -21.51 -23.69 9.60
N VAL A 94 -20.73 -22.92 10.37
CA VAL A 94 -20.79 -22.93 11.83
C VAL A 94 -22.09 -22.28 12.31
N TYR A 95 -22.42 -21.10 11.78
CA TYR A 95 -23.61 -20.36 12.21
C TYR A 95 -24.91 -20.99 11.70
N ALA A 96 -24.90 -21.75 10.59
CA ALA A 96 -26.06 -22.52 10.16
C ALA A 96 -26.51 -23.53 11.23
N ARG A 97 -25.60 -23.97 12.12
CA ARG A 97 -25.89 -24.89 13.21
C ARG A 97 -26.26 -24.18 14.52
N ILE A 98 -25.59 -23.07 14.82
CA ILE A 98 -25.72 -22.37 16.11
C ILE A 98 -26.81 -21.30 16.06
N TRP A 99 -26.91 -20.57 14.94
CA TRP A 99 -27.84 -19.46 14.76
C TRP A 99 -28.28 -19.33 13.29
N PRO A 100 -29.19 -20.22 12.83
CA PRO A 100 -29.55 -20.35 11.42
C PRO A 100 -30.07 -19.05 10.79
N GLN A 101 -30.84 -18.26 11.55
CA GLN A 101 -31.40 -17.00 11.08
C GLN A 101 -30.31 -16.00 10.70
N ARG A 102 -29.19 -15.99 11.42
CA ARG A 102 -28.06 -15.08 11.15
C ARG A 102 -27.23 -15.55 9.96
N ALA A 103 -27.03 -16.86 9.82
CA ALA A 103 -26.33 -17.46 8.69
C ALA A 103 -27.04 -17.23 7.35
N ALA A 104 -28.39 -17.17 7.35
CA ALA A 104 -29.18 -16.93 6.15
C ALA A 104 -29.12 -15.47 5.62
N THR A 105 -28.57 -14.53 6.41
CA THR A 105 -28.43 -13.12 6.00
C THR A 105 -27.12 -12.87 5.25
N GLU A 106 -26.90 -11.64 4.79
CA GLU A 106 -25.60 -11.22 4.22
C GLU A 106 -24.49 -11.01 5.28
N TRP A 107 -24.80 -11.19 6.57
CA TRP A 107 -23.86 -10.94 7.65
C TRP A 107 -22.52 -11.68 7.51
N PRO A 108 -22.45 -12.99 7.18
CA PRO A 108 -21.17 -13.69 7.04
C PRO A 108 -20.28 -13.09 5.95
N LEU A 109 -20.86 -12.76 4.80
CA LEU A 109 -20.16 -12.12 3.69
C LEU A 109 -19.71 -10.71 4.06
N ARG A 110 -20.56 -9.91 4.71
CA ARG A 110 -20.20 -8.57 5.18
C ARG A 110 -19.01 -8.61 6.14
N LEU A 111 -19.01 -9.56 7.09
CA LEU A 111 -17.90 -9.78 8.00
C LEU A 111 -16.63 -10.18 7.24
N ALA A 112 -16.75 -11.10 6.28
CA ALA A 112 -15.62 -11.55 5.49
C ALA A 112 -15.00 -10.42 4.65
N PHE A 113 -15.81 -9.59 3.98
CA PHE A 113 -15.32 -8.41 3.27
C PHE A 113 -14.60 -7.43 4.19
N TYR A 114 -15.17 -7.14 5.36
CA TYR A 114 -14.54 -6.28 6.36
C TYR A 114 -13.16 -6.83 6.76
N LEU A 115 -13.06 -8.11 7.10
CA LEU A 115 -11.80 -8.74 7.46
C LEU A 115 -10.78 -8.69 6.31
N VAL A 116 -11.18 -9.09 5.10
CA VAL A 116 -10.30 -9.08 3.93
C VAL A 116 -9.82 -7.67 3.61
N ASN A 117 -10.71 -6.70 3.58
CA ASN A 117 -10.37 -5.31 3.27
C ASN A 117 -9.47 -4.70 4.34
N THR A 118 -9.72 -4.96 5.63
CA THR A 118 -8.84 -4.54 6.72
C THR A 118 -7.44 -5.11 6.58
N LEU A 119 -7.30 -6.41 6.28
CA LEU A 119 -5.99 -7.06 6.13
C LEU A 119 -5.23 -6.55 4.91
N VAL A 120 -5.91 -6.45 3.75
CA VAL A 120 -5.32 -5.95 2.51
C VAL A 120 -4.88 -4.49 2.67
N LEU A 121 -5.73 -3.65 3.26
CA LEU A 121 -5.44 -2.23 3.47
C LEU A 121 -4.34 -2.03 4.53
N ALA A 122 -4.27 -2.88 5.56
CA ALA A 122 -3.14 -2.91 6.49
C ALA A 122 -1.82 -3.26 5.76
N GLY A 123 -1.88 -4.16 4.77
CA GLY A 123 -0.75 -4.46 3.89
C GLY A 123 -0.29 -3.25 3.08
N ALA A 124 -1.23 -2.48 2.53
CA ALA A 124 -0.93 -1.21 1.87
C ALA A 124 -0.28 -0.22 2.85
N GLY A 125 -0.83 -0.11 4.07
CA GLY A 125 -0.28 0.68 5.15
C GLY A 125 1.18 0.31 5.49
N LEU A 126 1.49 -0.98 5.57
CA LEU A 126 2.86 -1.45 5.82
C LEU A 126 3.82 -0.98 4.71
N LEU A 127 3.39 -1.03 3.44
CA LEU A 127 4.21 -0.53 2.32
C LEU A 127 4.37 0.99 2.35
N ILE A 128 3.34 1.74 2.74
CA ILE A 128 3.43 3.19 2.95
C ILE A 128 4.46 3.49 4.04
N PHE A 129 4.37 2.81 5.19
CA PHE A 129 5.34 2.94 6.28
C PHE A 129 6.77 2.66 5.81
N ARG A 130 6.99 1.56 5.09
CA ARG A 130 8.31 1.25 4.52
C ARG A 130 8.77 2.31 3.52
N SER A 131 7.86 2.87 2.74
CA SER A 131 8.18 3.94 1.81
C SER A 131 8.61 5.20 2.55
N CYS A 132 7.93 5.60 3.64
CA CYS A 132 8.38 6.72 4.48
C CYS A 132 9.82 6.54 4.99
N LEU A 133 10.19 5.32 5.39
CA LEU A 133 11.55 5.02 5.81
C LEU A 133 12.58 5.16 4.68
N LEU A 134 12.21 4.79 3.44
CA LEU A 134 13.08 4.99 2.26
C LEU A 134 13.38 6.47 2.02
N PHE A 135 12.45 7.36 2.38
CA PHE A 135 12.64 8.81 2.30
C PHE A 135 13.27 9.42 3.56
N GLY A 136 13.81 8.60 4.47
CA GLY A 136 14.54 9.06 5.65
C GLY A 136 13.67 9.46 6.85
N ALA A 137 12.38 9.16 6.84
CA ALA A 137 11.54 9.38 8.03
C ALA A 137 11.98 8.47 9.18
N SER A 138 11.90 8.96 10.42
CA SER A 138 12.09 8.11 11.59
C SER A 138 10.95 7.09 11.70
N PRO A 139 11.17 5.90 12.31
CA PRO A 139 10.10 4.91 12.50
C PRO A 139 8.88 5.44 13.22
N ALA A 140 9.07 6.31 14.22
CA ALA A 140 7.95 6.94 14.93
C ALA A 140 7.15 7.89 14.02
N ALA A 141 7.83 8.73 13.23
CA ALA A 141 7.18 9.64 12.29
C ALA A 141 6.43 8.87 11.19
N ALA A 142 7.03 7.80 10.66
CA ALA A 142 6.39 6.94 9.68
C ALA A 142 5.15 6.22 10.25
N ALA A 143 5.20 5.76 11.51
CA ALA A 143 4.07 5.14 12.19
C ALA A 143 2.93 6.15 12.44
N LEU A 144 3.25 7.39 12.83
CA LEU A 144 2.26 8.45 12.98
C LEU A 144 1.58 8.81 11.65
N ALA A 145 2.37 8.94 10.58
CA ALA A 145 1.84 9.20 9.24
C ALA A 145 0.90 8.07 8.78
N LEU A 146 1.30 6.81 9.02
CA LEU A 146 0.47 5.64 8.77
C LEU A 146 -0.87 5.72 9.52
N VAL A 147 -0.84 5.96 10.83
CA VAL A 147 -2.07 6.07 11.64
C VAL A 147 -2.97 7.19 11.10
N ALA A 148 -2.42 8.36 10.79
CA ALA A 148 -3.19 9.48 10.25
C ALA A 148 -3.87 9.14 8.91
N VAL A 149 -3.22 8.38 8.03
CA VAL A 149 -3.80 7.94 6.77
C VAL A 149 -4.89 6.88 7.01
N LEU A 150 -4.65 5.90 7.88
CA LEU A 150 -5.58 4.79 8.12
C LEU A 150 -6.81 5.16 8.95
N THR A 151 -6.76 6.25 9.71
CA THR A 151 -7.95 6.82 10.40
C THR A 151 -8.75 7.77 9.51
N SER A 152 -8.30 8.03 8.28
CA SER A 152 -9.03 8.89 7.35
C SER A 152 -10.38 8.26 6.97
N ARG A 153 -11.34 9.14 6.63
CA ARG A 153 -12.68 8.74 6.15
C ARG A 153 -12.59 7.70 5.02
N TRP A 154 -11.69 7.89 4.06
CA TRP A 154 -11.52 6.98 2.93
C TRP A 154 -11.04 5.59 3.34
N ALA A 155 -10.09 5.50 4.26
CA ALA A 155 -9.61 4.22 4.78
C ALA A 155 -10.71 3.48 5.53
N VAL A 156 -11.49 4.20 6.35
CA VAL A 156 -12.66 3.68 7.07
C VAL A 156 -13.71 3.11 6.11
N TYR A 157 -14.07 3.83 5.04
CA TYR A 157 -15.00 3.30 4.03
C TYR A 157 -14.42 2.08 3.30
N THR A 158 -13.15 2.15 2.90
CA THR A 158 -12.52 1.09 2.13
C THR A 158 -12.42 -0.22 2.93
N ALA A 159 -12.15 -0.13 4.23
CA ALA A 159 -12.12 -1.29 5.13
C ALA A 159 -13.53 -1.77 5.53
N GLY A 160 -14.45 -0.85 5.81
CA GLY A 160 -15.76 -1.19 6.39
C GLY A 160 -16.81 -1.63 5.37
N LEU A 161 -16.68 -1.22 4.11
CA LEU A 161 -17.65 -1.55 3.06
C LEU A 161 -17.25 -2.82 2.30
N PRO A 162 -18.22 -3.59 1.76
CA PRO A 162 -17.97 -4.65 0.79
C PRO A 162 -17.59 -4.07 -0.58
N LEU A 163 -16.42 -3.43 -0.63
CA LEU A 163 -15.79 -2.87 -1.83
C LEU A 163 -14.49 -3.59 -2.13
N VAL A 164 -13.92 -3.34 -3.31
CA VAL A 164 -12.64 -3.94 -3.75
C VAL A 164 -11.47 -2.94 -3.75
N ASP A 165 -11.74 -1.68 -3.38
CA ASP A 165 -10.77 -0.58 -3.47
C ASP A 165 -9.54 -0.78 -2.57
N SER A 166 -9.63 -1.63 -1.54
CA SER A 166 -8.49 -2.02 -0.68
C SER A 166 -7.34 -2.61 -1.50
N LEU A 167 -7.65 -3.47 -2.47
CA LEU A 167 -6.66 -4.07 -3.36
C LEU A 167 -6.03 -3.03 -4.28
N TYR A 168 -6.81 -2.05 -4.73
CA TYR A 168 -6.30 -0.99 -5.58
C TYR A 168 -5.34 -0.06 -4.81
N LEU A 169 -5.63 0.25 -3.55
CA LEU A 169 -4.70 0.98 -2.68
C LEU A 169 -3.42 0.18 -2.41
N LEU A 170 -3.52 -1.14 -2.25
CA LEU A 170 -2.35 -2.02 -2.16
C LEU A 170 -1.50 -1.97 -3.43
N VAL A 171 -2.12 -2.03 -4.61
CA VAL A 171 -1.44 -1.92 -5.91
C VAL A 171 -0.68 -0.60 -6.04
N PHE A 172 -1.28 0.52 -5.62
CA PHE A 172 -0.58 1.81 -5.60
C PHE A 172 0.58 1.84 -4.62
N ALA A 173 0.41 1.28 -3.42
CA ALA A 173 1.48 1.21 -2.44
C ALA A 173 2.63 0.30 -2.93
N LEU A 174 2.32 -0.80 -3.61
CA LEU A 174 3.29 -1.69 -4.27
C LEU A 174 4.03 -0.97 -5.41
N ALA A 175 3.33 -0.25 -6.26
CA ALA A 175 3.94 0.54 -7.33
C ALA A 175 4.90 1.57 -6.75
N PHE A 176 4.43 2.37 -5.79
CA PHE A 176 5.21 3.42 -5.16
C PHE A 176 6.46 2.86 -4.47
N TYR A 177 6.26 1.84 -3.63
CA TYR A 177 7.34 1.18 -2.92
C TYR A 177 8.33 0.51 -3.89
N GLY A 178 7.84 -0.24 -4.89
CA GLY A 178 8.66 -0.96 -5.86
C GLY A 178 9.55 -0.05 -6.70
N ALA A 179 9.00 1.07 -7.18
CA ALA A 179 9.76 2.03 -7.97
C ALA A 179 10.89 2.71 -7.17
N HIS A 180 10.66 3.03 -5.90
CA HIS A 180 11.66 3.72 -5.07
C HIS A 180 12.64 2.78 -4.37
N SER A 181 12.21 1.57 -4.02
CA SER A 181 13.08 0.56 -3.39
C SER A 181 13.90 -0.27 -4.37
N GLY A 182 13.56 -0.24 -5.67
CA GLY A 182 14.14 -1.15 -6.64
C GLY A 182 13.60 -2.59 -6.54
N SER A 183 12.52 -2.84 -5.80
CA SER A 183 12.02 -4.20 -5.53
C SER A 183 11.28 -4.80 -6.73
N ALA A 184 11.94 -5.70 -7.46
CA ALA A 184 11.31 -6.47 -8.54
C ALA A 184 10.08 -7.26 -8.09
N ALA A 185 10.13 -7.86 -6.89
CA ALA A 185 9.00 -8.60 -6.34
C ALA A 185 7.76 -7.72 -6.13
N ALA A 186 7.93 -6.49 -5.63
CA ALA A 186 6.83 -5.55 -5.45
C ALA A 186 6.22 -5.14 -6.80
N LEU A 187 7.04 -4.97 -7.83
CA LEU A 187 6.58 -4.63 -9.18
C LEU A 187 5.87 -5.78 -9.87
N VAL A 188 6.40 -7.00 -9.77
CA VAL A 188 5.72 -8.20 -10.28
C VAL A 188 4.36 -8.35 -9.61
N ALA A 189 4.30 -8.22 -8.28
CA ALA A 189 3.02 -8.23 -7.56
C ALA A 189 2.08 -7.11 -8.04
N CYS A 190 2.59 -5.90 -8.26
CA CYS A 190 1.81 -4.77 -8.79
C CYS A 190 1.23 -5.07 -10.19
N ILE A 191 2.04 -5.62 -11.09
CA ILE A 191 1.63 -5.95 -12.47
C ILE A 191 0.60 -7.09 -12.49
N LEU A 192 0.77 -8.10 -11.63
CA LEU A 192 -0.17 -9.22 -11.55
C LEU A 192 -1.49 -8.82 -10.90
N LEU A 193 -1.47 -8.00 -9.84
CA LEU A 193 -2.66 -7.63 -9.10
C LEU A 193 -3.41 -6.44 -9.71
N GLY A 194 -2.70 -5.52 -10.36
CA GLY A 194 -3.22 -4.26 -10.89
C GLY A 194 -4.43 -4.39 -11.82
N PRO A 195 -4.35 -5.22 -12.88
CA PRO A 195 -5.46 -5.44 -13.81
C PRO A 195 -6.72 -5.98 -13.14
N HIS A 196 -6.57 -6.73 -12.04
CA HIS A 196 -7.70 -7.27 -11.28
C HIS A 196 -8.25 -6.30 -10.23
N ALA A 197 -7.53 -5.23 -9.90
CA ALA A 197 -7.96 -4.24 -8.92
C ALA A 197 -8.91 -3.21 -9.53
N LYS A 198 -8.52 -2.56 -10.64
CA LYS A 198 -9.30 -1.50 -11.30
C LYS A 198 -8.78 -1.25 -12.72
N GLU A 199 -9.67 -0.91 -13.67
CA GLU A 199 -9.26 -0.61 -15.07
C GLU A 199 -8.32 0.60 -15.13
N SER A 200 -8.52 1.56 -14.22
CA SER A 200 -7.66 2.74 -14.07
C SER A 200 -6.20 2.40 -13.72
N PHE A 201 -5.87 1.15 -13.42
CA PHE A 201 -4.49 0.67 -13.35
C PHE A 201 -3.69 0.96 -14.63
N ILE A 202 -4.34 1.02 -15.79
CA ILE A 202 -3.65 1.37 -17.05
C ILE A 202 -2.93 2.73 -16.97
N PHE A 203 -3.44 3.67 -16.17
CA PHE A 203 -2.81 4.97 -15.96
C PHE A 203 -1.57 4.92 -15.07
N LEU A 204 -1.36 3.82 -14.35
CA LEU A 204 -0.16 3.57 -13.55
C LEU A 204 1.00 3.06 -14.42
N VAL A 205 0.71 2.49 -15.60
CA VAL A 205 1.71 1.89 -16.49
C VAL A 205 2.78 2.89 -16.94
N PRO A 206 2.46 4.10 -17.44
CA PRO A 206 3.48 5.08 -17.83
C PRO A 206 4.42 5.44 -16.66
N TRP A 207 3.85 5.56 -15.46
CA TRP A 207 4.62 5.87 -14.26
C TRP A 207 5.56 4.71 -13.89
N LEU A 208 5.07 3.46 -13.92
CA LEU A 208 5.90 2.27 -13.69
C LEU A 208 7.04 2.16 -14.71
N LEU A 209 6.76 2.35 -16.00
CA LEU A 209 7.77 2.29 -17.05
C LEU A 209 8.84 3.38 -16.91
N TRP A 210 8.51 4.51 -16.30
CA TRP A 210 9.46 5.60 -16.07
C TRP A 210 10.29 5.40 -14.80
N PHE A 211 9.63 5.14 -13.68
CA PHE A 211 10.25 5.15 -12.36
C PHE A 211 10.71 3.77 -11.87
N ALA A 212 10.14 2.69 -12.39
CA ALA A 212 10.47 1.33 -11.95
C ALA A 212 11.60 0.68 -12.77
N ARG A 213 12.22 1.43 -13.69
CA ARG A 213 13.36 0.96 -14.51
C ARG A 213 14.52 0.40 -13.69
N PRO A 214 14.94 0.97 -12.55
CA PRO A 214 16.07 0.42 -11.79
C PRO A 214 15.82 -1.00 -11.26
N ALA A 215 14.56 -1.35 -11.04
CA ALA A 215 14.16 -2.66 -10.51
C ALA A 215 13.99 -3.72 -11.61
N LEU A 216 13.63 -3.29 -12.82
CA LEU A 216 13.60 -4.12 -14.01
C LEU A 216 15.00 -4.07 -14.60
N SER A 217 15.87 -5.01 -14.22
CA SER A 217 17.19 -5.18 -14.83
C SER A 217 17.03 -5.50 -16.33
N TRP A 218 16.72 -4.48 -17.13
CA TRP A 218 16.45 -4.62 -18.54
C TRP A 218 17.79 -4.82 -19.25
N PRO A 219 18.00 -5.96 -19.92
CA PRO A 219 19.25 -6.21 -20.62
C PRO A 219 19.23 -5.39 -21.92
N GLY A 220 19.73 -4.17 -21.87
CA GLY A 220 19.82 -3.33 -23.06
C GLY A 220 19.83 -1.85 -22.72
N SER A 221 21.02 -1.33 -22.47
CA SER A 221 21.31 0.09 -22.65
C SER A 221 20.93 0.48 -24.08
N TRP A 222 19.80 1.15 -24.27
CA TRP A 222 19.50 1.83 -25.52
C TRP A 222 20.61 2.86 -25.79
N PRO A 223 21.27 2.81 -26.96
CA PRO A 223 22.30 3.78 -27.29
C PRO A 223 21.61 5.12 -27.55
N GLY A 224 21.65 6.01 -26.56
CA GLY A 224 21.15 7.39 -26.70
C GLY A 224 20.38 7.94 -25.50
N TRP A 225 20.06 7.14 -24.47
CA TRP A 225 19.37 7.67 -23.28
C TRP A 225 20.37 8.06 -22.18
N PRO A 226 20.28 9.27 -21.59
CA PRO A 226 21.10 9.63 -20.46
C PRO A 226 20.81 8.66 -19.30
N CYS A 227 21.83 7.90 -18.91
CA CYS A 227 21.87 7.26 -17.60
C CYS A 227 21.63 8.37 -16.57
N ARG A 228 20.45 8.40 -15.95
CA ARG A 228 20.28 9.26 -14.79
C ARG A 228 21.24 8.73 -13.74
N GLU A 229 22.19 9.58 -13.35
CA GLU A 229 22.82 9.43 -12.05
C GLU A 229 21.70 9.18 -11.03
N PRO A 230 21.89 8.24 -10.08
CA PRO A 230 20.93 8.09 -8.99
C PRO A 230 20.68 9.48 -8.44
N TRP A 231 19.40 9.87 -8.38
CA TRP A 231 18.97 11.18 -7.89
C TRP A 231 19.85 11.54 -6.70
N PRO A 232 20.38 12.78 -6.62
CA PRO A 232 21.15 13.19 -5.46
C PRO A 232 20.19 13.13 -4.27
N MET A 233 20.19 11.99 -3.57
CA MET A 233 19.66 11.90 -2.23
C MET A 233 20.42 12.98 -1.49
N ALA A 234 19.68 13.96 -0.99
CA ALA A 234 20.22 15.16 -0.40
C ALA A 234 21.29 14.83 0.64
N SER A 235 22.54 14.75 0.21
CA SER A 235 23.68 15.07 1.04
C SER A 235 23.54 16.56 1.30
N GLY A 236 23.05 16.90 2.49
CA GLY A 236 22.85 18.27 2.97
C GLY A 236 24.16 19.05 3.15
N THR A 237 25.04 19.02 2.16
CA THR A 237 26.35 19.69 2.12
C THR A 237 26.68 20.15 0.70
N GLY A 238 25.69 20.70 -0.02
CA GLY A 238 25.86 21.03 -1.44
C GLY A 238 25.12 22.27 -1.92
N LEU A 239 24.80 23.24 -1.07
CA LEU A 239 24.21 24.50 -1.54
C LEU A 239 24.60 25.70 -0.66
N MET A 240 25.86 26.14 -0.74
CA MET A 240 26.27 27.53 -0.51
C MET A 240 27.78 27.66 -0.73
N ARG A 241 28.24 27.58 -1.98
CA ARG A 241 29.54 28.14 -2.42
C ARG A 241 29.57 28.17 -3.94
N LYS A 242 29.03 29.24 -4.52
CA LYS A 242 29.49 29.88 -5.78
C LYS A 242 28.49 30.94 -6.20
N TRP A 243 28.47 32.05 -5.48
CA TRP A 243 28.11 33.36 -6.02
C TRP A 243 29.09 34.37 -5.42
N ALA A 244 30.32 34.34 -5.93
CA ALA A 244 31.27 35.43 -5.75
C ALA A 244 31.28 36.23 -7.06
N PRO A 245 30.91 37.52 -7.05
CA PRO A 245 31.01 38.35 -8.25
C PRO A 245 32.48 38.53 -8.62
N ARG A 246 32.81 38.33 -9.90
CA ARG A 246 34.16 38.59 -10.43
C ARG A 246 34.47 40.09 -10.33
N PRO A 247 35.70 40.48 -9.92
CA PRO A 247 36.11 41.88 -10.00
C PRO A 247 36.19 42.32 -11.47
N ARG A 248 35.61 43.49 -11.78
CA ARG A 248 35.85 44.19 -13.04
C ARG A 248 37.32 44.59 -13.07
N LYS A 249 38.01 44.23 -14.14
CA LYS A 249 39.32 44.82 -14.46
C LYS A 249 39.11 46.30 -14.81
N ALA A 250 40.07 47.11 -14.38
CA ALA A 250 40.15 48.56 -14.52
C ALA A 250 39.97 49.04 -15.96
#